data_AF-A0A3L7WTY8-F1
#
_entry.id   AF-A0A3L7WTY8-F1
#
_cell.length_a   1.000
_cell.length_b   1.000
_cell.length_c   1.000
_cell.angle_alpha   90.00
_cell.angle_beta   90.00
_cell.angle_gamma   90.00
#
_symmetry.space_group_name_H-M   'P 1'
#
loop_
_entity.id
_entity.type
_entity.pdbx_description
1 polymer ?
#
loop_
_entity_poly.entity_id
_entity_poly.type
_entity_poly.pdbx_seq_one_letter_code
_entity_poly.pdbx_strand_id
1 'polypeptide(L)'
;MDSPPTTSHLQLATCFSFYATKSLTTGEGGMLVTENAEIAERCRLMSLHGISKDAWKRYTAEGSWYYEIVAPGFKYNLTDIAASLGLAQLAKVERMWLRRQAIARRYDAAFAQLPSLECPTVRPGIQHAWHLYLLRIHPERLGIDRNTFIDELKRLGIGCSVHFIPLHLHPYYRENYAYRPEDFPIAAREYQRAISLPIYSKMSDADAQRVIEAVCSIAQQHRTH
;
A
#
# COMPACT_ATOMS: atom_id res chain seq x y z
N MET A 1 46.21 -10.77 2.86
CA MET A 1 45.16 -11.71 2.41
C MET A 1 43.86 -11.14 2.89
N ASP A 2 43.26 -10.27 2.07
CA ASP A 2 41.94 -9.72 2.35
C ASP A 2 40.90 -10.77 1.96
N SER A 3 40.17 -11.26 2.96
CA SER A 3 38.97 -12.05 2.71
C SER A 3 37.98 -11.20 1.91
N PRO A 4 37.39 -11.72 0.82
CA PRO A 4 36.42 -10.96 0.05
C PRO A 4 35.20 -10.65 0.93
N PRO A 5 34.53 -9.51 0.74
CA PRO A 5 33.31 -9.20 1.46
C PRO A 5 32.29 -10.29 1.15
N THR A 6 31.85 -11.03 2.17
CA THR A 6 30.71 -11.92 2.09
C THR A 6 29.45 -11.05 1.92
N THR A 7 29.16 -10.64 0.69
CA THR A 7 27.79 -10.30 0.31
C THR A 7 27.00 -11.59 0.39
N SER A 8 26.39 -11.88 1.54
CA SER A 8 25.24 -12.77 1.53
C SER A 8 24.24 -12.09 0.59
N HIS A 9 24.05 -12.67 -0.59
CA HIS A 9 23.03 -12.20 -1.51
C HIS A 9 21.70 -12.47 -0.80
N LEU A 10 21.18 -11.46 -0.08
CA LEU A 10 19.82 -11.50 0.44
C LEU A 10 18.93 -11.87 -0.75
N GLN A 11 18.33 -13.05 -0.68
CA GLN A 11 17.40 -13.50 -1.72
C GLN A 11 16.12 -12.68 -1.56
N LEU A 12 16.03 -11.56 -2.27
CA LEU A 12 14.94 -10.61 -2.15
C LEU A 12 13.77 -11.03 -3.05
N ALA A 13 12.56 -10.96 -2.48
CA ALA A 13 11.31 -11.02 -3.22
C ALA A 13 10.46 -9.81 -2.86
N THR A 14 9.81 -9.21 -3.84
CA THR A 14 8.88 -8.09 -3.65
C THR A 14 7.47 -8.54 -4.02
N CYS A 15 6.52 -8.28 -3.14
CA CYS A 15 5.10 -8.57 -3.36
C CYS A 15 4.32 -7.29 -3.71
N PHE A 16 3.56 -7.36 -4.78
CA PHE A 16 2.60 -6.33 -5.19
C PHE A 16 1.18 -6.83 -4.94
N SER A 17 0.31 -5.93 -4.50
CA SER A 17 -1.13 -6.16 -4.41
C SER A 17 -1.83 -5.45 -5.56
N PHE A 18 -2.79 -6.14 -6.16
CA PHE A 18 -3.69 -5.63 -7.20
C PHE A 18 -5.15 -5.61 -6.73
N TYR A 19 -5.36 -5.50 -5.42
CA TYR A 19 -6.69 -5.29 -4.83
C TYR A 19 -7.36 -4.02 -5.40
N ALA A 20 -8.70 -3.99 -5.38
CA ALA A 20 -9.54 -2.95 -5.97
C ALA A 20 -9.09 -1.49 -5.72
N THR A 21 -8.54 -1.21 -4.54
CA THR A 21 -8.13 0.16 -4.13
C THR A 21 -6.67 0.50 -4.46
N LYS A 22 -5.88 -0.44 -4.97
CA LYS A 22 -4.45 -0.24 -5.29
C LYS A 22 -4.26 0.62 -6.54
N SER A 23 -3.05 1.16 -6.71
CA SER A 23 -2.72 2.04 -7.85
C SER A 23 -2.89 1.34 -9.21
N LEU A 24 -2.79 0.02 -9.24
CA LEU A 24 -3.16 -0.88 -10.32
C LEU A 24 -4.04 -1.98 -9.72
N THR A 25 -5.10 -2.40 -10.40
CA THR A 25 -6.02 -3.43 -9.89
C THR A 25 -6.37 -4.51 -10.90
N THR A 26 -6.62 -5.71 -10.40
CA THR A 26 -7.22 -6.85 -11.12
C THR A 26 -8.55 -7.28 -10.49
N GLY A 27 -9.20 -6.39 -9.73
CA GLY A 27 -10.27 -6.74 -8.79
C GLY A 27 -9.68 -7.33 -7.51
N GLU A 28 -9.21 -8.57 -7.62
CA GLU A 28 -8.39 -9.27 -6.63
C GLU A 28 -7.13 -9.80 -7.31
N GLY A 29 -5.99 -9.77 -6.61
CA GLY A 29 -4.75 -10.33 -7.16
C GLY A 29 -3.48 -9.76 -6.55
N GLY A 30 -2.36 -10.29 -7.01
CA GLY A 30 -1.03 -9.86 -6.61
C GLY A 30 0.05 -10.47 -7.49
N MET A 31 1.29 -10.07 -7.24
CA MET A 31 2.46 -10.54 -7.97
C MET A 31 3.66 -10.60 -7.04
N LEU A 32 4.43 -11.67 -7.13
CA LEU A 32 5.75 -11.77 -6.52
C LEU A 32 6.79 -11.61 -7.62
N VAL A 33 7.76 -10.74 -7.41
CA VAL A 33 8.94 -10.58 -8.28
C VAL A 33 10.20 -10.87 -7.50
N THR A 34 11.14 -11.55 -8.13
CA THR A 34 12.44 -11.89 -7.56
C THR A 34 13.43 -12.15 -8.69
N GLU A 35 14.71 -11.85 -8.45
CA GLU A 35 15.81 -12.23 -9.34
C GLU A 35 16.26 -13.69 -9.11
N ASN A 36 15.78 -14.31 -8.03
CA ASN A 36 16.13 -15.68 -7.68
C ASN A 36 15.21 -16.68 -8.38
N ALA A 37 15.77 -17.45 -9.31
CA ALA A 37 15.04 -18.44 -10.09
C ALA A 37 14.44 -19.58 -9.22
N GLU A 38 15.09 -19.96 -8.12
CA GLU A 38 14.61 -20.99 -7.19
C GLU A 38 13.38 -20.50 -6.43
N ILE A 39 13.39 -19.25 -5.94
CA ILE A 39 12.22 -18.63 -5.30
C ILE A 39 11.06 -18.55 -6.30
N ALA A 40 11.31 -18.03 -7.51
CA ALA A 40 10.28 -17.92 -8.54
C ALA A 40 9.65 -19.27 -8.85
N GLU A 41 10.48 -20.32 -8.97
CA GLU A 41 10.01 -21.67 -9.24
C GLU A 41 9.19 -22.25 -8.10
N ARG A 42 9.67 -22.10 -6.86
CA ARG A 42 8.96 -22.54 -5.67
C ARG A 42 7.60 -21.86 -5.56
N CYS A 43 7.52 -20.55 -5.82
CA CYS A 43 6.26 -19.80 -5.81
C CYS A 43 5.28 -20.28 -6.89
N ARG A 44 5.74 -20.56 -8.12
CA ARG A 44 4.86 -21.11 -9.17
C ARG A 44 4.25 -22.43 -8.71
N LEU A 45 5.09 -23.35 -8.24
CA LEU A 45 4.67 -24.67 -7.77
C LEU A 45 3.68 -24.58 -6.60
N MET A 46 4.01 -23.77 -5.59
CA MET A 46 3.16 -23.58 -4.41
C MET A 46 1.86 -22.83 -4.72
N SER A 47 1.77 -22.04 -5.79
CA SER A 47 0.54 -21.33 -6.14
C SER A 47 -0.53 -22.21 -6.80
N LEU A 48 -0.16 -23.42 -7.24
CA LEU A 48 -1.05 -24.35 -7.92
C LEU A 48 -0.88 -25.80 -7.41
N HIS A 49 -1.27 -26.02 -6.16
CA HIS A 49 -1.35 -27.30 -5.45
C HIS A 49 -0.03 -28.08 -5.30
N GLY A 50 1.11 -27.51 -5.68
CA GLY A 50 2.40 -28.20 -5.62
C GLY A 50 2.59 -29.23 -6.74
N ILE A 51 1.84 -29.09 -7.82
CA ILE A 51 1.90 -29.96 -9.00
C ILE A 51 3.24 -29.76 -9.72
N SER A 52 3.90 -30.85 -10.10
CA SER A 52 5.16 -30.81 -10.85
C SER A 52 5.02 -30.14 -12.22
N LYS A 53 6.09 -29.48 -12.68
CA LYS A 53 6.11 -28.71 -13.94
C LYS A 53 5.68 -29.51 -15.17
N ASP A 54 6.03 -30.79 -15.21
CA ASP A 54 5.68 -31.67 -16.34
C ASP A 54 4.18 -31.86 -16.50
N ALA A 55 3.36 -31.56 -15.48
CA ALA A 55 1.92 -31.56 -15.59
C ALA A 55 1.37 -30.51 -16.55
N TRP A 56 2.09 -29.40 -16.82
CA TRP A 56 1.66 -28.40 -17.82
C TRP A 56 1.72 -28.95 -19.25
N LYS A 57 2.56 -29.96 -19.51
CA LYS A 57 2.61 -30.66 -20.80
C LYS A 57 1.32 -31.44 -21.09
N ARG A 58 0.44 -31.66 -20.10
CA ARG A 58 -0.86 -32.32 -20.26
C ARG A 58 -1.78 -31.64 -21.28
N TYR A 59 -1.62 -30.34 -21.51
CA TYR A 59 -2.40 -29.58 -22.49
C TYR A 59 -1.74 -29.51 -23.88
N THR A 60 -0.66 -30.26 -24.11
CA THR A 60 0.00 -30.39 -25.42
C THR A 60 -0.38 -31.71 -26.08
N ALA A 61 -0.18 -31.82 -27.40
CA ALA A 61 -0.54 -33.01 -28.18
C ALA A 61 0.19 -34.30 -27.72
N GLU A 62 1.28 -34.17 -26.96
CA GLU A 62 2.10 -35.26 -26.42
C GLU A 62 1.85 -35.49 -24.91
N GLY A 63 0.85 -34.81 -24.34
CA GLY A 63 0.61 -34.74 -22.90
C GLY A 63 0.07 -36.04 -22.28
N SER A 64 0.67 -36.47 -21.17
CA SER A 64 0.14 -37.53 -20.30
C SER A 64 -0.79 -36.95 -19.23
N TRP A 65 -1.86 -37.69 -18.87
CA TRP A 65 -2.75 -37.36 -17.75
C TRP A 65 -2.03 -37.41 -16.39
N TYR A 66 -0.87 -38.06 -16.33
CA TYR A 66 -0.08 -38.23 -15.13
C TYR A 66 0.47 -36.90 -14.58
N TYR A 67 0.53 -36.77 -13.25
CA TYR A 67 1.27 -35.73 -12.54
C TYR A 67 1.61 -36.21 -11.13
N GLU A 68 2.57 -35.51 -10.54
CA GLU A 68 2.96 -35.69 -9.15
C GLU A 68 2.69 -34.41 -8.37
N ILE A 69 2.27 -34.59 -7.11
CA ILE A 69 2.29 -33.53 -6.11
C ILE A 69 3.60 -33.65 -5.36
N VAL A 70 4.51 -32.69 -5.57
CA VAL A 70 5.86 -32.72 -4.97
C VAL A 70 5.99 -31.78 -3.76
N ALA A 71 4.91 -31.06 -3.42
CA ALA A 71 4.83 -30.21 -2.24
C ALA A 71 3.37 -29.95 -1.82
N PRO A 72 3.10 -29.60 -0.55
CA PRO A 72 1.77 -29.19 -0.10
C PRO A 72 1.46 -27.75 -0.56
N GLY A 73 1.21 -27.56 -1.85
CA GLY A 73 0.89 -26.24 -2.42
C GLY A 73 -0.55 -25.79 -2.14
N PHE A 74 -0.83 -24.55 -2.54
CA PHE A 74 -2.09 -23.84 -2.33
C PHE A 74 -2.81 -23.56 -3.65
N LYS A 75 -3.94 -22.84 -3.60
CA LYS A 75 -4.68 -22.39 -4.78
C LYS A 75 -4.67 -20.86 -4.87
N TYR A 76 -3.58 -20.30 -5.40
CA TYR A 76 -3.32 -18.85 -5.48
C TYR A 76 -3.07 -18.34 -6.90
N ASN A 77 -3.27 -19.17 -7.94
CA ASN A 77 -3.09 -18.73 -9.31
C ASN A 77 -4.10 -17.63 -9.68
N LEU A 78 -3.64 -16.64 -10.43
CA LEU A 78 -4.50 -15.60 -11.01
C LEU A 78 -5.26 -16.17 -12.23
N THR A 79 -6.47 -15.70 -12.47
CA THR A 79 -7.24 -16.07 -13.66
C THR A 79 -6.89 -15.17 -14.84
N ASP A 80 -7.07 -15.67 -16.07
CA ASP A 80 -6.86 -14.87 -17.29
C ASP A 80 -7.80 -13.66 -17.38
N ILE A 81 -8.99 -13.74 -16.78
CA ILE A 81 -9.93 -12.61 -16.67
C ILE A 81 -9.29 -11.48 -15.84
N ALA A 82 -8.76 -11.82 -14.66
CA ALA A 82 -8.10 -10.85 -13.79
C ALA A 82 -6.79 -10.33 -14.41
N ALA A 83 -6.02 -11.20 -15.06
CA ALA A 83 -4.81 -10.82 -15.79
C ALA A 83 -5.10 -9.88 -16.96
N SER A 84 -6.18 -10.10 -17.72
CA SER A 84 -6.60 -9.24 -18.83
C SER A 84 -6.94 -7.82 -18.37
N LEU A 85 -7.64 -7.70 -17.23
CA LEU A 85 -7.86 -6.40 -16.58
C LEU A 85 -6.53 -5.76 -16.17
N GLY A 86 -5.61 -6.54 -15.59
CA GLY A 86 -4.28 -6.10 -15.20
C GLY A 86 -3.46 -5.53 -16.36
N LEU A 87 -3.44 -6.21 -17.51
CA LEU A 87 -2.77 -5.73 -18.73
C LEU A 87 -3.32 -4.37 -19.19
N ALA A 88 -4.65 -4.22 -19.20
CA ALA A 88 -5.28 -2.96 -19.57
C ALA A 88 -5.02 -1.82 -18.55
N GLN A 89 -4.82 -2.14 -17.27
CA GLN A 89 -4.42 -1.18 -16.24
C GLN A 89 -2.93 -0.83 -16.33
N LEU A 90 -2.07 -1.81 -16.61
CA LEU A 90 -0.62 -1.65 -16.73
C LEU A 90 -0.27 -0.66 -17.86
N ALA A 91 -0.95 -0.76 -19.00
CA ALA A 91 -0.82 0.20 -20.10
C ALA A 91 -1.16 1.66 -19.73
N LYS A 92 -1.80 1.88 -18.57
CA LYS A 92 -2.25 3.18 -18.06
C LYS A 92 -1.49 3.60 -16.79
N VAL A 93 -0.57 2.78 -16.28
CA VAL A 93 0.00 2.96 -14.94
C VAL A 93 0.73 4.28 -14.78
N GLU A 94 1.51 4.67 -15.80
CA GLU A 94 2.31 5.90 -15.77
C GLU A 94 1.42 7.16 -15.74
N ARG A 95 0.42 7.25 -16.62
CA ARG A 95 -0.54 8.38 -16.60
C ARG A 95 -1.32 8.47 -15.30
N MET A 96 -1.69 7.32 -14.70
CA MET A 96 -2.39 7.28 -13.42
C MET A 96 -1.49 7.73 -12.28
N TRP A 97 -0.22 7.32 -12.30
CA TRP A 97 0.80 7.75 -11.35
C TRP A 97 1.09 9.24 -11.46
N LEU A 98 1.29 9.78 -12.67
CA LEU A 98 1.49 11.21 -12.90
C LEU A 98 0.32 12.03 -12.36
N ARG A 99 -0.93 11.57 -12.53
CA ARG A 99 -2.10 12.24 -11.97
C ARG A 99 -2.06 12.27 -10.44
N ARG A 100 -1.74 11.15 -9.78
CA ARG A 100 -1.59 11.07 -8.32
C ARG A 100 -0.46 11.97 -7.84
N GLN A 101 0.68 11.99 -8.54
CA GLN A 101 1.81 12.87 -8.22
C GLN A 101 1.41 14.35 -8.32
N ALA A 102 0.66 14.75 -9.34
CA ALA A 102 0.18 16.12 -9.48
C ALA A 102 -0.74 16.53 -8.31
N ILE A 103 -1.65 15.64 -7.90
CA ILE A 103 -2.52 15.87 -6.73
C ILE A 103 -1.68 15.98 -5.45
N ALA A 104 -0.74 15.06 -5.23
CA ALA A 104 0.13 15.07 -4.06
C ALA A 104 0.93 16.38 -3.95
N ARG A 105 1.50 16.87 -5.06
CA ARG A 105 2.20 18.16 -5.10
C ARG A 105 1.30 19.35 -4.73
N ARG A 106 0.03 19.32 -5.14
CA ARG A 106 -0.93 20.37 -4.75
C ARG A 106 -1.24 20.33 -3.25
N TYR A 107 -1.41 19.14 -2.69
CA TYR A 107 -1.55 18.97 -1.25
C TYR A 107 -0.29 19.43 -0.50
N ASP A 108 0.90 19.00 -0.94
CA ASP A 108 2.16 19.40 -0.32
C ASP A 108 2.29 20.92 -0.29
N ALA A 109 2.05 21.58 -1.44
CA ALA A 109 2.13 23.04 -1.55
C ALA A 109 1.11 23.77 -0.65
N ALA A 110 -0.12 23.27 -0.56
CA ALA A 110 -1.17 23.89 0.24
C ALA A 110 -0.94 23.72 1.76
N PHE A 111 -0.42 22.57 2.18
CA PHE A 111 -0.30 22.22 3.59
C PHE A 111 1.08 22.57 4.18
N ALA A 112 2.12 22.78 3.37
CA ALA A 112 3.48 23.06 3.83
C ALA A 112 3.61 24.28 4.76
N GLN A 113 2.70 25.25 4.66
CA GLN A 113 2.73 26.47 5.48
C GLN A 113 1.88 26.37 6.76
N LEU A 114 1.24 25.23 7.02
CA LEU A 114 0.40 25.02 8.19
C LEU A 114 1.17 24.23 9.24
N PRO A 115 1.65 24.87 10.33
CA PRO A 115 2.49 24.19 11.33
C PRO A 115 1.74 23.11 12.11
N SER A 116 0.41 23.10 12.04
CA SER A 116 -0.46 22.07 12.61
C SER A 116 -0.53 20.80 11.76
N LEU A 117 0.06 20.79 10.57
CA LEU A 117 0.02 19.69 9.61
C LEU A 117 1.45 19.27 9.22
N GLU A 118 1.61 17.99 8.89
CA GLU A 118 2.86 17.42 8.41
C GLU A 118 2.58 16.53 7.19
N CYS A 119 3.14 16.92 6.05
CA CYS A 119 3.00 16.22 4.77
C CYS A 119 3.84 14.93 4.71
N PRO A 120 3.48 13.98 3.82
CA PRO A 120 4.32 12.81 3.55
C PRO A 120 5.74 13.20 3.13
N THR A 121 6.75 12.55 3.70
CA THR A 121 8.15 12.73 3.28
C THR A 121 8.52 11.76 2.15
N VAL A 122 9.09 12.28 1.06
CA VAL A 122 9.70 11.47 0.00
C VAL A 122 11.22 11.58 0.10
N ARG A 123 11.90 10.43 0.26
CA ARG A 123 13.37 10.40 0.33
C ARG A 123 14.00 10.72 -1.04
N PRO A 124 15.18 11.39 -1.08
CA PRO A 124 15.91 11.60 -2.33
C PRO A 124 16.12 10.30 -3.09
N GLY A 125 15.95 10.33 -4.41
CA GLY A 125 16.10 9.15 -5.27
C GLY A 125 14.93 8.15 -5.24
N ILE A 126 13.87 8.39 -4.46
CA ILE A 126 12.70 7.52 -4.41
C ILE A 126 11.56 8.05 -5.27
N GLN A 127 11.07 7.22 -6.19
CA GLN A 127 9.81 7.46 -6.90
C GLN A 127 8.64 6.96 -6.03
N HIS A 128 7.96 7.88 -5.36
CA HIS A 128 6.80 7.52 -4.54
C HIS A 128 5.59 7.18 -5.42
N ALA A 129 4.92 6.06 -5.14
CA ALA A 129 3.77 5.59 -5.92
C ALA A 129 2.47 6.40 -5.68
N TRP A 130 2.43 7.19 -4.60
CA TRP A 130 1.27 8.00 -4.19
C TRP A 130 -0.04 7.19 -4.14
N HIS A 131 0.07 5.95 -3.65
CA HIS A 131 -1.09 5.10 -3.36
C HIS A 131 -1.97 5.72 -2.27
N LEU A 132 -1.33 6.26 -1.23
CA LEU A 132 -1.95 7.00 -0.14
C LEU A 132 -1.24 8.36 0.01
N TYR A 133 -2.02 9.37 0.42
CA TYR A 133 -1.49 10.62 0.92
C TYR A 133 -1.77 10.68 2.42
N LEU A 134 -0.75 10.32 3.20
CA LEU A 134 -0.81 10.24 4.67
C LEU A 134 -0.43 11.59 5.28
N LEU A 135 -1.43 12.44 5.48
CA LEU A 135 -1.28 13.68 6.23
C LEU A 135 -1.21 13.34 7.72
N ARG A 136 -0.29 13.95 8.46
CA ARG A 136 -0.28 13.88 9.92
C ARG A 136 -0.69 15.23 10.48
N ILE A 137 -1.50 15.20 11.53
CA ILE A 137 -1.81 16.41 12.29
C ILE A 137 -0.88 16.54 13.50
N HIS A 138 -0.81 17.74 14.04
CA HIS A 138 -0.18 18.06 15.31
C HIS A 138 -1.28 18.46 16.29
N PRO A 139 -1.86 17.51 17.06
CA PRO A 139 -2.93 17.81 18.01
C PRO A 139 -2.52 18.82 19.08
N GLU A 140 -1.23 18.97 19.37
CA GLU A 140 -0.74 20.01 20.28
C GLU A 140 -0.87 21.43 19.68
N ARG A 141 -1.04 21.54 18.36
CA ARG A 141 -1.25 22.79 17.61
C ARG A 141 -2.68 22.94 17.10
N LEU A 142 -3.56 22.00 17.45
CA LEU A 142 -4.96 21.97 17.10
C LEU A 142 -5.77 21.73 18.38
N GLY A 143 -6.83 22.48 18.64
CA GLY A 143 -7.69 22.22 19.81
C GLY A 143 -8.48 20.90 19.74
N ILE A 144 -8.14 20.00 18.81
CA ILE A 144 -8.86 18.77 18.48
C ILE A 144 -7.90 17.61 18.16
N ASP A 145 -8.37 16.39 18.39
CA ASP A 145 -7.65 15.17 18.01
C ASP A 145 -7.91 14.75 16.55
N ARG A 146 -7.25 13.68 16.12
CA ARG A 146 -7.35 13.16 14.74
C ARG A 146 -8.75 12.69 14.41
N ASN A 147 -9.41 12.02 15.34
CA ASN A 147 -10.75 11.47 15.11
C ASN A 147 -11.75 12.62 14.88
N THR A 148 -11.70 13.65 15.73
CA THR A 148 -12.50 14.87 15.56
C THR A 148 -12.20 15.55 14.21
N PHE A 149 -10.92 15.66 13.83
CA PHE A 149 -10.55 16.20 12.51
C PHE A 149 -11.17 15.40 11.34
N ILE A 150 -11.16 14.06 11.43
CA ILE A 150 -11.81 13.19 10.44
C ILE A 150 -13.33 13.39 10.42
N ASP A 151 -13.95 13.55 11.58
CA ASP A 151 -15.40 13.78 11.68
C ASP A 151 -15.82 15.12 11.06
N GLU A 152 -15.03 16.19 11.26
CA GLU A 152 -15.24 17.47 10.58
C GLU A 152 -15.07 17.34 9.05
N LEU A 153 -14.02 16.66 8.57
CA LEU A 153 -13.86 16.37 7.14
C LEU A 153 -15.06 15.60 6.58
N LYS A 154 -15.58 14.62 7.33
CA LYS A 154 -16.75 13.84 6.95
C LYS A 154 -18.00 14.70 6.84
N ARG A 155 -18.21 15.67 7.75
CA ARG A 155 -19.32 16.64 7.65
C ARG A 155 -19.24 17.51 6.39
N LEU A 156 -18.03 17.79 5.92
CA LEU A 156 -17.78 18.49 4.64
C LEU A 156 -17.86 17.56 3.41
N GLY A 157 -18.22 16.29 3.60
CA GLY A 157 -18.33 15.28 2.55
C GLY A 157 -16.99 14.75 2.05
N ILE A 158 -15.91 14.87 2.83
CA ILE A 158 -14.58 14.34 2.51
C ILE A 158 -14.37 13.01 3.22
N GLY A 159 -14.46 11.92 2.48
CA GLY A 159 -14.21 10.57 3.00
C GLY A 159 -12.72 10.33 3.26
N CYS A 160 -12.35 10.15 4.52
CA CYS A 160 -10.98 9.82 4.93
C CYS A 160 -10.87 8.42 5.52
N SER A 161 -9.65 7.94 5.64
CA SER A 161 -9.34 6.67 6.30
C SER A 161 -8.09 6.81 7.18
N VAL A 162 -7.73 5.75 7.89
CA VAL A 162 -6.55 5.68 8.76
C VAL A 162 -5.75 4.46 8.36
N HIS A 163 -4.50 4.66 7.97
CA HIS A 163 -3.57 3.59 7.61
C HIS A 163 -2.30 3.74 8.47
N PHE A 164 -2.10 2.92 9.50
CA PHE A 164 -2.96 1.82 9.99
C PHE A 164 -3.01 1.81 11.52
N ILE A 165 -3.98 1.08 12.08
CA ILE A 165 -3.91 0.65 13.49
C ILE A 165 -2.68 -0.27 13.62
N PRO A 166 -1.74 -0.01 14.54
CA PRO A 166 -0.57 -0.84 14.72
C PRO A 166 -0.93 -2.26 15.15
N LEU A 167 -0.27 -3.26 14.54
CA LEU A 167 -0.58 -4.69 14.75
C LEU A 167 -0.58 -5.09 16.24
N HIS A 168 0.42 -4.63 16.99
CA HIS A 168 0.58 -4.92 18.43
C HIS A 168 -0.58 -4.42 19.32
N LEU A 169 -1.44 -3.53 18.82
CA LEU A 169 -2.62 -3.08 19.56
C LEU A 169 -3.83 -4.00 19.36
N HIS A 170 -3.85 -4.83 18.32
CA HIS A 170 -4.97 -5.72 18.04
C HIS A 170 -5.01 -6.92 19.01
N PRO A 171 -6.22 -7.38 19.42
CA PRO A 171 -6.36 -8.48 20.37
C PRO A 171 -5.57 -9.74 19.99
N TYR A 172 -5.65 -10.16 18.73
CA TYR A 172 -4.93 -11.34 18.23
C TYR A 172 -3.42 -11.29 18.51
N TYR A 173 -2.79 -10.13 18.29
CA TYR A 173 -1.35 -9.99 18.49
C TYR A 173 -0.98 -9.92 19.97
N ARG A 174 -1.80 -9.26 20.77
CA ARG A 174 -1.60 -9.18 22.23
C ARG A 174 -1.76 -10.53 22.91
N GLU A 175 -2.78 -11.29 22.53
CA GLU A 175 -3.12 -12.58 23.15
C GLU A 175 -2.17 -13.70 22.72
N ASN A 176 -1.79 -13.76 21.44
CA ASN A 176 -0.97 -14.85 20.92
C ASN A 176 0.55 -14.60 21.01
N TYR A 177 0.97 -13.33 21.14
CA TYR A 177 2.39 -12.96 21.15
C TYR A 177 2.79 -12.05 22.32
N ALA A 178 1.90 -11.85 23.29
CA ALA A 178 2.16 -11.07 24.51
C ALA A 178 2.61 -9.62 24.29
N TYR A 179 2.27 -9.02 23.14
CA TYR A 179 2.56 -7.62 22.88
C TYR A 179 1.76 -6.68 23.79
N ARG A 180 2.39 -5.58 24.17
CA ARG A 180 1.85 -4.51 25.02
C ARG A 180 1.74 -3.20 24.23
N PRO A 181 0.77 -2.33 24.52
CA PRO A 181 0.63 -1.03 23.85
C PRO A 181 1.88 -0.14 23.83
N GLU A 182 2.71 -0.27 24.86
CA GLU A 182 3.94 0.49 25.05
C GLU A 182 5.16 -0.06 24.28
N ASP A 183 5.07 -1.26 23.70
CA ASP A 183 6.21 -1.92 23.04
C ASP A 183 6.69 -1.17 21.79
N PHE A 184 5.78 -0.49 21.09
CA PHE A 184 6.09 0.23 19.85
C PHE A 184 5.52 1.65 19.87
N PRO A 185 6.10 2.54 20.71
CA PRO A 185 5.54 3.85 21.02
C PRO A 185 5.49 4.78 19.79
N ILE A 186 6.44 4.64 18.86
CA ILE A 186 6.45 5.42 17.62
C ILE A 186 5.24 5.04 16.75
N ALA A 187 4.97 3.73 16.56
CA ALA A 187 3.84 3.29 15.76
C ALA A 187 2.50 3.73 16.38
N ALA A 188 2.37 3.64 17.71
CA ALA A 188 1.20 4.11 18.43
C ALA A 188 0.99 5.63 18.26
N ARG A 189 2.05 6.43 18.39
CA ARG A 189 2.01 7.88 18.18
C ARG A 189 1.61 8.24 16.75
N GLU A 190 2.23 7.63 15.74
CA GLU A 190 1.94 7.92 14.33
C GLU A 190 0.49 7.57 13.96
N TYR A 191 -0.03 6.46 14.50
CA TYR A 191 -1.42 6.08 14.32
C TYR A 191 -2.41 7.12 14.85
N GLN A 192 -2.12 7.75 15.99
CA GLN A 192 -2.99 8.74 16.61
C GLN A 192 -3.10 10.05 15.82
N ARG A 193 -2.20 10.30 14.87
CA ARG A 193 -2.13 11.56 14.11
C ARG A 193 -2.30 11.42 12.60
N ALA A 194 -2.21 10.19 12.07
CA ALA A 194 -2.30 9.95 10.63
C ALA A 194 -3.74 10.01 10.10
N ILE A 195 -3.92 10.70 8.97
CA ILE A 195 -5.14 10.81 8.18
C ILE A 195 -4.79 10.49 6.73
N SER A 196 -5.48 9.52 6.14
CA SER A 196 -5.37 9.22 4.71
C SER A 196 -6.37 10.05 3.94
N LEU A 197 -5.89 11.09 3.25
CA LEU A 197 -6.71 11.93 2.41
C LEU A 197 -7.04 11.23 1.07
N PRO A 198 -8.17 11.57 0.43
CA PRO A 198 -8.49 11.09 -0.90
C PRO A 198 -7.38 11.40 -1.90
N ILE A 199 -6.90 10.35 -2.57
CA ILE A 199 -5.99 10.45 -3.71
C ILE A 199 -6.23 9.28 -4.66
N TYR A 200 -6.69 9.57 -5.87
CA TYR A 200 -6.92 8.56 -6.91
C TYR A 200 -6.85 9.17 -8.32
N SER A 201 -6.56 8.35 -9.32
CA SER A 201 -6.23 8.80 -10.68
C SER A 201 -7.38 9.42 -11.47
N LYS A 202 -8.64 9.26 -11.00
CA LYS A 202 -9.82 9.93 -11.57
C LYS A 202 -10.21 11.23 -10.87
N MET A 203 -9.54 11.58 -9.78
CA MET A 203 -9.84 12.76 -8.99
C MET A 203 -9.54 14.02 -9.82
N SER A 204 -10.53 14.89 -9.99
CA SER A 204 -10.40 16.14 -10.75
C SER A 204 -9.63 17.20 -9.96
N ASP A 205 -9.27 18.29 -10.63
CA ASP A 205 -8.61 19.41 -9.95
C ASP A 205 -9.53 20.15 -8.98
N ALA A 206 -10.84 20.15 -9.25
CA ALA A 206 -11.86 20.67 -8.37
C ALA A 206 -12.03 19.78 -7.12
N ASP A 207 -12.00 18.45 -7.28
CA ASP A 207 -12.04 17.53 -6.13
C ASP A 207 -10.84 17.76 -5.21
N ALA A 208 -9.63 17.86 -5.79
CA ALA A 208 -8.41 18.11 -5.00
C ALA A 208 -8.47 19.47 -4.30
N GLN A 209 -9.00 20.49 -4.98
CA GLN A 209 -9.20 21.82 -4.39
C GLN A 209 -10.18 21.77 -3.21
N ARG A 210 -11.30 21.06 -3.33
CA ARG A 210 -12.27 20.87 -2.26
C ARG A 210 -11.66 20.21 -1.02
N VAL A 211 -10.80 19.20 -1.21
CA VAL A 211 -10.08 18.57 -0.09
C VAL A 211 -9.13 19.58 0.57
N ILE A 212 -8.38 20.35 -0.22
CA ILE A 212 -7.47 21.39 0.30
C ILE A 212 -8.23 22.41 1.14
N GLU A 213 -9.32 22.95 0.62
CA GLU A 213 -10.15 23.96 1.31
C GLU A 213 -10.71 23.42 2.62
N ALA A 214 -11.23 22.19 2.62
CA ALA A 214 -11.73 21.55 3.82
C ALA A 214 -10.64 21.37 4.89
N VAL A 215 -9.48 20.84 4.51
CA VAL A 215 -8.34 20.63 5.44
C VAL A 215 -7.84 21.95 6.00
N CYS A 216 -7.61 22.95 5.14
CA CYS A 216 -7.14 24.27 5.54
C CYS A 216 -8.14 24.98 6.45
N SER A 217 -9.44 24.92 6.14
CA SER A 217 -10.50 25.51 6.96
C SER A 217 -10.51 24.93 8.38
N ILE A 218 -10.47 23.61 8.51
CA ILE A 218 -10.46 22.93 9.82
C ILE A 218 -9.18 23.29 10.58
N ALA A 219 -8.02 23.25 9.90
CA ALA A 219 -6.73 23.57 10.52
C ALA A 219 -6.65 25.03 11.00
N GLN A 220 -7.29 25.96 10.30
CA GLN A 220 -7.37 27.37 10.71
C GLN A 220 -8.36 27.58 11.85
N GLN A 221 -9.54 26.97 11.79
CA GLN A 221 -10.60 27.10 12.80
C GLN A 221 -10.16 26.59 14.18
N HIS A 222 -9.38 25.51 14.21
CA HIS A 222 -8.94 24.87 15.45
C HIS A 222 -7.50 25.22 15.86
N ARG A 223 -6.86 26.19 15.21
CA ARG A 223 -5.48 26.59 15.53
C ARG A 223 -5.38 27.06 16.98
N THR A 224 -4.47 26.48 17.75
CA THR A 224 -4.10 27.00 19.07
C THR A 224 -3.01 28.07 18.93
N HIS A 225 -3.04 29.06 19.83
CA HIS A 225 -2.06 30.15 19.90
C HIS A 225 -0.70 29.68 20.38
#